data_AF-A0A9E1XD50-F1
#
_entry.id   AF-A0A9E1XD50-F1
#
_cell.length_a   1.000
_cell.length_b   1.000
_cell.length_c   1.000
_cell.angle_alpha   90.00
_cell.angle_beta   90.00
_cell.angle_gamma   90.00
#
_symmetry.space_group_name_H-M   'P 1'
#
loop_
_entity.id
_entity.type
_entity.pdbx_description
1 polymer ?
#
loop_
_entity_poly.entity_id
_entity_poly.type
_entity_poly.pdbx_seq_one_letter_code
_entity_poly.pdbx_strand_id
1 'polypeptide(L)' 'MYMEATVNVCDGYQKTLPSPEKGAVLLKDNGSGCWEIVSQVCSDYVQTHGIKPLTKEKCRMMIEAKGGFLSA' A
#
# COMPACT_ATOMS: atom_id res chain seq x y z
N MET A 1 -5.71 1.25 -3.71
CA MET A 1 -5.99 1.37 -2.26
C MET A 1 -4.67 1.41 -1.53
N TYR A 2 -4.48 2.23 -0.51
CA TYR A 2 -3.20 2.30 0.21
C TYR A 2 -3.31 1.59 1.56
N MET A 3 -2.38 0.67 1.84
CA MET A 3 -2.28 -0.05 3.10
C MET A 3 -1.03 0.40 3.85
N GLU A 4 -1.14 0.68 5.15
CA GLU A 4 0.00 1.02 5.99
C GLU A 4 1.05 -0.09 5.95
N ALA A 5 2.31 0.30 5.77
CA ALA A 5 3.43 -0.62 5.71
C ALA A 5 4.73 0.09 6.14
N THR A 6 5.71 -0.71 6.55
CA THR A 6 7.09 -0.24 6.65
C THR A 6 7.76 -0.46 5.31
N VAL A 7 8.35 0.60 4.74
CA VAL A 7 8.94 0.56 3.39
C VAL A 7 10.42 0.92 3.46
N ASN A 8 11.21 0.28 2.60
CA ASN A 8 12.65 0.56 2.44
C ASN A 8 12.92 1.35 1.15
N VAL A 9 11.94 1.39 0.26
CA VAL A 9 11.99 2.09 -1.02
C VAL A 9 10.72 2.91 -1.18
N CYS A 10 10.83 4.02 -1.91
CA CYS A 10 9.72 4.88 -2.25
C CYS A 10 9.66 4.99 -3.77
N ASP A 11 8.85 4.15 -4.40
CA ASP A 11 8.75 4.04 -5.86
C ASP A 11 8.26 5.35 -6.48
N GLY A 12 7.36 6.06 -5.79
CA GLY A 12 6.84 7.36 -6.24
C GLY A 12 7.93 8.42 -6.44
N TYR A 13 9.06 8.29 -5.75
CA TYR A 13 10.24 9.14 -5.95
C TYR A 13 11.45 8.38 -6.48
N GLN A 14 11.27 7.10 -6.83
CA GLN A 14 12.34 6.18 -7.25
C GLN A 14 13.58 6.26 -6.35
N LYS A 15 13.38 6.37 -5.03
CA LYS A 15 14.45 6.51 -4.04
C LYS A 15 14.46 5.36 -3.05
N THR A 16 15.66 4.92 -2.70
CA THR A 16 15.88 4.01 -1.57
C THR A 16 16.04 4.84 -0.30
N LEU A 17 15.36 4.43 0.77
CA LEU A 17 15.44 5.11 2.05
C LEU A 17 16.66 4.61 2.84
N PRO A 18 17.32 5.49 3.62
CA PRO A 18 18.49 5.11 4.41
C PRO A 18 18.16 4.11 5.51
N SER A 19 16.89 4.06 5.94
CA SER A 19 16.36 3.10 6.90
C SER A 19 14.88 2.81 6.60
N PRO A 20 14.36 1.65 7.05
CA PRO A 20 12.94 1.36 6.97
C PRO A 20 12.13 2.43 7.69
N GLU A 21 11.16 3.05 7.01
CA GLU A 21 10.29 4.07 7.59
C GLU A 21 8.81 3.69 7.44
N LYS A 22 7.94 4.36 8.21
CA LYS A 22 6.50 4.22 8.03
C LYS A 22 6.07 4.84 6.69
N GLY A 23 5.37 4.06 5.89
CA GLY A 23 4.80 4.50 4.63
C GLY A 23 3.52 3.74 4.32
N ALA A 24 3.32 3.43 3.05
CA ALA A 24 2.21 2.63 2.60
C ALA A 24 2.58 1.81 1.36
N VAL A 25 1.78 0.80 1.08
CA VAL A 25 1.80 0.07 -0.18
C VAL A 25 0.51 0.32 -0.96
N LEU A 26 0.64 0.51 -2.26
CA LEU A 26 -0.49 0.57 -3.18
C LEU A 26 -0.94 -0.86 -3.50
N LEU A 27 -2.14 -1.19 -3.06
CA LEU A 27 -2.88 -2.39 -3.42
C LEU A 27 -3.76 -2.13 -4.64
N LYS A 28 -3.66 -3.02 -5.63
CA LYS A 28 -4.48 -3.00 -6.84
C LYS A 28 -5.10 -4.38 -7.07
N ASP A 29 -6.37 -4.38 -7.52
CA ASP A 29 -7.05 -5.58 -7.98
C ASP A 29 -6.49 -6.00 -9.35
N ASN A 30 -6.19 -7.28 -9.51
CA ASN A 30 -5.60 -7.84 -10.72
C ASN A 30 -6.61 -8.45 -11.70
N GLY A 31 -7.90 -8.21 -11.50
CA GLY A 31 -8.98 -8.71 -12.35
C GLY A 31 -9.46 -10.12 -12.01
N SER A 32 -8.76 -10.86 -11.14
CA SER A 32 -9.16 -12.20 -10.69
C SER A 32 -9.74 -12.20 -9.27
N GLY A 33 -10.11 -11.03 -8.74
CA GLY A 33 -10.47 -10.86 -7.32
C GLY A 33 -9.27 -10.97 -6.39
N CYS A 34 -8.05 -10.97 -6.92
CA CYS A 34 -6.84 -10.98 -6.11
C CYS A 34 -6.24 -9.57 -6.07
N TRP A 35 -5.92 -9.12 -4.87
CA TRP A 35 -5.31 -7.82 -4.62
C TRP A 35 -3.83 -8.00 -4.33
N GLU A 36 -3.00 -7.28 -5.07
CA GLU A 36 -1.55 -7.38 -5.00
C GLU A 36 -0.91 -6.02 -4.70
N ILE A 37 0.28 -6.05 -4.11
CA ILE A 37 1.11 -4.86 -3.87
C ILE A 37 1.80 -4.49 -5.17
N VAL A 38 1.48 -3.33 -5.74
CA VAL A 38 2.08 -2.86 -6.99
C VAL A 38 3.08 -1.73 -6.80
N SER A 39 3.12 -1.10 -5.63
CA SER A 39 4.08 -0.03 -5.33
C SER A 39 4.23 0.24 -3.82
N GLN A 40 5.41 0.67 -3.40
CA GLN A 40 5.74 1.19 -2.07
C GLN A 40 5.85 2.72 -2.11
N VAL A 41 5.23 3.39 -1.15
CA VAL A 41 5.27 4.85 -1.00
C VAL A 41 5.71 5.22 0.41
N CYS A 42 6.64 6.16 0.51
CA CYS A 42 7.19 6.68 1.76
C CYS A 42 6.27 7.71 2.42
N SER A 43 6.55 8.05 3.68
CA SER A 43 5.74 9.02 4.45
C SER A 43 5.60 10.36 3.74
N ASP A 44 6.68 10.83 3.12
CA ASP A 44 6.70 12.09 2.38
C ASP A 44 5.74 12.08 1.18
N TYR A 45 5.72 10.99 0.42
CA TYR A 45 4.78 10.83 -0.70
C TYR A 45 3.34 10.77 -0.20
N VAL A 46 3.11 10.05 0.91
CA VAL A 46 1.79 9.96 1.55
C VAL A 46 1.28 11.34 1.96
N GLN A 47 2.12 12.14 2.60
CA GLN A 47 1.77 13.50 3.05
C GLN A 47 1.55 14.45 1.87
N THR A 48 2.47 14.47 0.91
CA THR A 48 2.43 15.35 -0.28
C THR A 48 1.18 15.13 -1.11
N HIS A 49 0.75 13.87 -1.26
CA HIS A 49 -0.43 13.50 -2.05
C HIS A 49 -1.71 13.39 -1.22
N GLY A 50 -1.69 13.72 0.09
CA GLY A 50 -2.86 13.64 0.97
C GLY A 50 -3.44 12.23 1.09
N ILE A 51 -2.59 11.21 0.92
CA ILE A 51 -3.00 9.80 0.98
C ILE A 51 -3.30 9.43 2.43
N LYS A 52 -4.43 8.74 2.64
CA LYS A 52 -4.81 8.19 3.94
C LYS A 52 -4.69 6.67 3.87
N PRO A 53 -3.51 6.10 4.19
CA PRO A 53 -3.35 4.66 4.20
C PRO A 53 -4.23 4.03 5.28
N LEU A 54 -4.76 2.85 4.97
CA LEU A 54 -5.61 2.08 5.86
C LEU A 54 -4.79 1.03 6.59
N THR A 55 -5.22 0.67 7.79
CA THR A 55 -4.66 -0.48 8.50
C THR A 55 -4.82 -1.75 7.66
N LYS A 56 -3.92 -2.71 7.82
CA LYS A 56 -4.00 -4.02 7.15
C LYS A 56 -5.37 -4.69 7.34
N GLU A 57 -5.93 -4.60 8.54
CA GLU A 57 -7.26 -5.14 8.86
C GLU A 57 -8.38 -4.46 8.05
N LYS A 58 -8.36 -3.12 7.94
CA LYS A 58 -9.33 -2.39 7.13
C LYS A 58 -9.19 -2.70 5.64
N CYS A 59 -7.97 -2.78 5.12
CA CYS A 59 -7.74 -3.20 3.74
C CYS A 59 -8.31 -4.60 3.49
N ARG A 60 -8.05 -5.56 4.40
CA ARG A 60 -8.57 -6.91 4.30
C ARG A 60 -10.10 -6.93 4.26
N MET A 61 -10.76 -6.25 5.21
CA MET A 61 -12.22 -6.15 5.24
C MET A 61 -12.80 -5.55 3.95
N MET A 62 -12.18 -4.51 3.40
CA MET A 62 -12.64 -3.89 2.15
C MET A 62 -12.43 -4.79 0.92
N ILE A 63 -11.36 -5.58 0.90
CA ILE A 63 -11.08 -6.55 -0.16
C ILE A 63 -12.09 -7.71 -0.09
N GLU A 64 -12.28 -8.29 1.10
CA GLU A 64 -13.25 -9.36 1.35
C GLU A 64 -14.69 -8.91 1.03
N ALA A 65 -15.06 -7.68 1.40
CA ALA A 65 -16.37 -7.10 1.06
C ALA A 65 -16.61 -6.93 -0.45
N LYS A 66 -15.54 -6.88 -1.26
CA LYS A 66 -15.61 -6.85 -2.72
C LYS A 66 -15.53 -8.25 -3.35
N GLY A 67 -15.53 -9.31 -2.54
CA GLY A 67 -15.38 -10.69 -3.01
C GLY A 67 -13.96 -11.08 -3.39
N GLY A 68 -12.96 -10.26 -3.01
CA GLY A 68 -11.56 -10.52 -3.29
C GLY A 68 -10.78 -11.04 -2.08
N PHE A 69 -9.49 -11.31 -2.29
CA PHE A 69 -8.53 -11.63 -1.24
C PHE A 69 -7.18 -10.97 -1.51
N LEU A 70 -6.44 -10.65 -0.44
CA LEU A 70 -5.07 -10.15 -0.54
C LEU A 70 -4.14 -11.35 -0.77
N SER A 71 -3.37 -11.38 -1.87
CA SER A 71 -2.31 -12.38 -2.02
C SER A 71 -1.27 -12.18 -0.91
N ALA A 72 -0.92 -13.27 -0.22
CA ALA A 72 0.09 -13.27 0.82
C ALA A 72 1.49 -12.95 0.26
#